data_AF-A0AAV7CG94-F1
#
_entry.id   AF-A0AAV7CG94-F1
#
_cell.length_a   1.000
_cell.length_b   1.000
_cell.length_c   1.000
_cell.angle_alpha   90.00
_cell.angle_beta   90.00
_cell.angle_gamma   90.00
#
_symmetry.space_group_name_H-M   'P 1'
#
loop_
_entity.id
_entity.type
_entity.pdbx_description
1 polymer ?
#
loop_
_entity_poly.entity_id
_entity_poly.type
_entity_poly.pdbx_seq_one_letter_code
_entity_poly.pdbx_strand_id
1 'polypeptide(L)'
;MFISFVHLIDLPVVSESIDIVISDIPFGKKFTCSRDMKELLPDIIHQMERVLRIGGVLVLLLSQKLHHHLKTNFHFKSDEIERLQVPKLDSPSLSNSESLNYKGQTATDKLDFPSLTHIESHSVSLGVTEAVFFKCKKTSQTMFC
;
A
#
# COMPACT_ATOMS: atom_id res chain seq x y z
N MET A 1 -9.54 -13.56 -5.10
CA MET A 1 -8.70 -14.73 -4.75
C MET A 1 -8.08 -14.48 -3.39
N PHE A 2 -8.17 -15.41 -2.44
CA PHE A 2 -7.41 -15.34 -1.18
C PHE A 2 -6.09 -16.10 -1.40
N ILE A 3 -4.95 -15.41 -1.27
CA ILE A 3 -3.63 -15.99 -1.56
C ILE A 3 -2.88 -16.18 -0.25
N SER A 4 -2.57 -17.44 0.10
CA SER A 4 -1.67 -17.75 1.20
C SER A 4 -0.22 -17.54 0.76
N PHE A 5 0.53 -16.73 1.52
CA PHE A 5 1.84 -16.19 1.14
C PHE A 5 3.02 -17.17 1.14
N VAL A 6 2.78 -18.47 1.28
CA VAL A 6 3.85 -19.48 1.41
C VAL A 6 4.65 -19.68 0.10
N HIS A 7 4.12 -19.30 -1.06
CA HIS A 7 4.77 -19.45 -2.38
C HIS A 7 4.66 -18.20 -3.26
N LEU A 8 5.06 -17.05 -2.73
CA LEU A 8 4.98 -15.75 -3.40
C LEU A 8 5.75 -15.65 -4.72
N ILE A 9 6.89 -16.32 -4.80
CA ILE A 9 7.90 -16.05 -5.84
C ILE A 9 7.46 -16.52 -7.23
N ASP A 10 6.49 -17.42 -7.32
CA ASP A 10 5.95 -17.95 -8.59
C ASP A 10 4.46 -18.27 -8.46
N LEU A 11 3.63 -17.26 -8.19
CA LEU A 11 2.18 -17.49 -8.27
C LEU A 11 1.84 -17.92 -9.71
N PRO A 12 1.25 -19.11 -9.93
CA PRO A 12 1.00 -19.67 -11.27
C PRO A 12 -0.22 -19.02 -11.93
N VAL A 13 -0.28 -17.70 -11.85
CA VAL A 13 -1.34 -16.84 -12.33
C VAL A 13 -0.72 -15.94 -13.39
N VAL A 14 -1.39 -15.89 -14.54
CA VAL A 14 -0.99 -15.03 -15.66
C VAL A 14 -1.04 -13.58 -15.20
N SER A 15 -0.06 -12.78 -15.63
CA SER A 15 -0.06 -11.34 -15.38
C SER A 15 -1.35 -10.70 -15.89
N GLU A 16 -1.83 -9.67 -15.21
CA GLU A 16 -2.98 -8.87 -15.64
C GLU A 16 -4.29 -9.65 -15.84
N SER A 17 -4.49 -10.72 -15.08
CA SER A 17 -5.65 -11.60 -15.21
C SER A 17 -6.69 -11.40 -14.10
N ILE A 18 -6.34 -10.76 -12.98
CA ILE A 18 -7.18 -10.65 -11.79
C ILE A 18 -7.78 -9.25 -11.64
N ASP A 19 -9.08 -9.18 -11.37
CA ASP A 19 -9.78 -7.93 -11.06
C ASP A 19 -9.52 -7.45 -9.63
N ILE A 20 -9.59 -8.36 -8.65
CA ILE A 20 -9.50 -8.01 -7.23
C ILE A 20 -8.67 -9.05 -6.47
N VAL A 21 -7.68 -8.54 -5.74
CA VAL A 21 -6.89 -9.29 -4.76
C VAL A 21 -7.25 -8.77 -3.38
N ILE A 22 -7.61 -9.68 -2.47
CA ILE A 22 -7.81 -9.37 -1.05
C ILE A 22 -6.89 -10.32 -0.29
N SER A 23 -6.02 -9.79 0.55
CA SER A 23 -5.09 -10.63 1.30
C SER A 23 -4.94 -10.22 2.76
N ASP A 24 -4.88 -11.23 3.61
CA ASP A 24 -4.60 -11.10 5.04
C ASP A 24 -3.10 -11.28 5.26
N ILE A 25 -2.38 -10.18 5.52
CA ILE A 25 -0.94 -10.24 5.79
C ILE A 25 -0.77 -10.70 7.23
N PRO A 26 -0.15 -11.86 7.48
CA PRO A 26 -0.05 -12.36 8.84
C PRO A 26 0.75 -11.40 9.72
N PHE A 27 0.19 -11.02 10.87
CA PHE A 27 0.82 -10.15 11.85
C PHE A 27 0.90 -10.83 13.22
N GLY A 28 2.11 -10.88 13.80
CA GLY A 28 2.34 -11.50 15.11
C GLY A 28 3.63 -12.31 15.16
N LYS A 29 4.06 -12.70 16.35
CA LYS A 29 5.33 -13.43 16.58
C LYS A 29 5.23 -14.95 16.35
N LYS A 30 4.04 -15.49 16.11
CA LYS A 30 3.79 -16.94 15.99
C LYS A 30 3.99 -17.50 14.57
N PHE A 31 4.29 -16.64 13.60
CA PHE A 31 4.54 -17.09 12.24
C PHE A 31 6.01 -17.52 12.12
N THR A 32 6.23 -18.81 11.86
CA THR A 32 7.54 -19.41 11.58
C THR A 32 8.02 -19.07 10.17
N CYS A 33 8.00 -17.79 9.80
CA CYS A 33 8.66 -17.33 8.60
C CYS A 33 10.11 -16.98 8.96
N SER A 34 11.07 -17.49 8.18
CA SER A 34 12.49 -17.18 8.38
C SER A 34 12.86 -15.74 8.04
N ARG A 35 11.99 -15.03 7.29
CA ARG A 35 12.17 -13.64 6.87
C ARG A 35 11.20 -12.71 7.60
N ASP A 36 11.62 -11.48 7.89
CA ASP A 36 10.74 -10.46 8.46
C ASP A 36 9.63 -10.14 7.45
N MET A 37 8.40 -10.00 7.93
CA MET A 37 7.27 -9.62 7.09
C MET A 37 7.50 -8.25 6.42
N LYS A 38 8.24 -7.34 7.06
CA LYS A 38 8.64 -6.07 6.45
C LYS A 38 9.49 -6.25 5.19
N GLU A 39 10.37 -7.25 5.19
CA GLU A 39 11.24 -7.58 4.05
C GLU A 39 10.48 -8.31 2.95
N LEU A 40 9.42 -9.07 3.29
CA LEU A 40 8.61 -9.82 2.33
C LEU A 40 7.48 -8.97 1.70
N LEU A 41 7.01 -7.94 2.39
CA LEU A 41 5.94 -7.06 1.91
C LEU A 41 6.20 -6.43 0.52
N PRO A 42 7.42 -5.98 0.16
CA PRO A 42 7.77 -5.59 -1.20
C PRO A 42 7.40 -6.64 -2.26
N ASP A 43 7.87 -7.87 -2.06
CA ASP A 43 7.70 -8.98 -2.99
C ASP A 43 6.21 -9.34 -3.13
N ILE A 44 5.47 -9.26 -2.01
CA ILE A 44 4.02 -9.39 -1.98
C ILE A 44 3.36 -8.40 -2.92
N ILE A 45 3.62 -7.12 -2.70
CA ILE A 45 2.94 -6.07 -3.45
C ILE A 45 3.30 -6.16 -4.94
N HIS A 46 4.57 -6.45 -5.26
CA HIS A 46 5.01 -6.65 -6.64
C HIS A 46 4.28 -7.79 -7.34
N GLN A 47 4.14 -8.95 -6.69
CA GLN A 47 3.42 -10.08 -7.28
C GLN A 47 1.93 -9.81 -7.42
N MET A 48 1.33 -9.09 -6.47
CA MET A 48 -0.07 -8.67 -6.59
C MET A 48 -0.28 -7.64 -7.69
N GLU A 49 0.63 -6.67 -7.86
CA GLU A 49 0.62 -5.72 -8.98
C GLU A 49 0.75 -6.44 -10.34
N ARG A 50 1.62 -7.45 -10.42
CA ARG A 50 1.81 -8.25 -11.64
C ARG A 50 0.51 -8.93 -12.07
N VAL A 51 -0.19 -9.59 -11.15
CA VAL A 51 -1.39 -10.37 -11.49
C VAL A 51 -2.64 -9.53 -11.67
N LEU A 52 -2.70 -8.35 -11.06
CA LEU A 52 -3.81 -7.43 -11.24
C LEU A 52 -3.84 -6.88 -12.67
N ARG A 53 -5.03 -6.84 -13.27
CA ARG A 53 -5.26 -6.12 -14.53
C ARG A 53 -5.30 -4.60 -14.28
N ILE A 54 -5.12 -3.81 -15.34
CA ILE A 54 -5.36 -2.37 -15.26
C ILE A 54 -6.79 -2.10 -14.79
N GLY A 55 -6.95 -1.21 -13.82
CA GLY A 55 -8.21 -0.93 -13.14
C GLY A 55 -8.52 -1.86 -11.97
N GLY A 56 -7.76 -2.95 -11.80
CA GLY A 56 -7.94 -3.90 -10.72
C GLY A 56 -7.55 -3.35 -9.34
N VAL A 57 -8.04 -3.98 -8.28
CA VAL A 57 -7.94 -3.49 -6.90
C VAL A 57 -7.20 -4.50 -6.01
N LEU A 58 -6.24 -3.99 -5.24
CA LEU A 58 -5.58 -4.72 -4.16
C LEU A 58 -6.09 -4.19 -2.82
N VAL A 59 -6.50 -5.11 -1.93
CA VAL A 59 -6.84 -4.81 -0.54
C VAL A 59 -5.96 -5.69 0.36
N LEU A 60 -5.22 -5.06 1.26
CA LEU A 60 -4.37 -5.73 2.24
C LEU A 60 -4.89 -5.47 3.65
N LEU A 61 -5.07 -6.51 4.44
CA LEU A 61 -5.21 -6.38 5.89
C LEU A 61 -3.82 -6.40 6.52
N LEU A 62 -3.46 -5.30 7.17
CA LEU A 62 -2.14 -5.07 7.76
C LEU A 62 -2.27 -4.78 9.25
N SER A 63 -1.29 -5.18 10.06
CA SER A 63 -1.16 -4.57 11.39
C SER A 63 -0.79 -3.09 11.28
N GLN A 64 -1.10 -2.31 12.33
CA GLN A 64 -0.71 -0.89 12.40
C GLN A 64 0.79 -0.68 12.13
N LYS A 65 1.64 -1.59 12.61
CA LYS A 65 3.10 -1.54 12.42
C LYS A 65 3.51 -1.76 10.96
N LEU A 66 2.89 -2.73 10.28
CA LEU A 66 3.16 -2.98 8.86
C LEU A 66 2.61 -1.86 7.99
N HIS A 67 1.43 -1.33 8.29
CA HIS A 67 0.87 -0.16 7.60
C HIS A 67 1.77 1.07 7.74
N HIS A 68 2.32 1.33 8.93
CA HIS A 68 3.28 2.42 9.12
C HIS A 68 4.56 2.19 8.31
N HIS A 69 5.13 0.99 8.36
CA HIS A 69 6.29 0.62 7.54
C HIS A 69 6.00 0.82 6.04
N LEU A 70 4.81 0.41 5.59
CA LEU A 70 4.34 0.57 4.22
C LEU A 70 4.30 2.05 3.80
N LYS A 71 3.72 2.93 4.61
CA LYS A 71 3.64 4.37 4.30
C LYS A 71 5.01 5.05 4.26
N THR A 72 5.90 4.66 5.17
CA THR A 72 7.23 5.27 5.29
C THR A 72 8.16 4.83 4.16
N ASN A 73 8.16 3.54 3.81
CA ASN A 73 9.18 2.93 2.95
C ASN A 73 8.73 2.66 1.50
N PHE A 74 7.46 2.87 1.18
CA PHE A 74 6.92 2.59 -0.16
C PHE A 74 6.16 3.76 -0.72
N HIS A 75 6.40 4.07 -1.99
CA HIS A 75 5.71 5.15 -2.70
C HIS A 75 4.61 4.56 -3.57
N PHE A 76 3.39 5.05 -3.34
CA PHE A 76 2.23 4.79 -4.18
C PHE A 76 1.80 6.10 -4.79
N LYS A 77 1.25 6.08 -6.01
CA LYS A 77 0.55 7.24 -6.54
C LYS A 77 -0.59 7.58 -5.57
N SER A 78 -0.79 8.84 -5.25
CA SER A 78 -1.96 9.30 -4.53
C SER A 78 -2.92 9.96 -5.52
N ASP A 79 -4.23 9.70 -5.38
CA ASP A 79 -5.30 10.30 -6.21
C ASP A 79 -5.49 11.82 -5.99
N GLU A 80 -4.47 12.57 -5.56
CA GLU A 80 -4.58 14.00 -5.24
C GLU A 80 -4.68 14.93 -6.46
N ILE A 81 -4.79 14.41 -7.69
CA ILE A 81 -4.92 15.23 -8.91
C ILE A 81 -6.13 14.77 -9.74
N GLU A 82 -7.35 15.05 -9.25
CA GLU A 82 -8.52 15.24 -10.12
C GLU A 82 -9.68 16.05 -9.47
N ARG A 83 -9.41 16.81 -8.39
CA ARG A 83 -10.43 17.66 -7.70
C ARG A 83 -10.15 19.16 -7.68
N LEU A 84 -9.24 19.67 -8.50
CA LEU A 84 -8.98 21.12 -8.58
C LEU A 84 -8.98 21.64 -10.02
N GLN A 85 -10.19 21.75 -10.59
CA GLN A 85 -10.52 22.82 -11.54
C GLN A 85 -11.81 23.51 -11.08
N VAL A 86 -11.71 24.28 -9.99
CA VAL A 86 -12.66 25.35 -9.68
C VAL A 86 -11.83 26.56 -9.21
N PRO A 87 -11.96 27.76 -9.80
CA PRO A 87 -11.17 28.92 -9.41
C PRO A 87 -11.54 29.45 -8.03
N LYS A 88 -10.50 29.56 -7.19
CA LYS A 88 -10.21 30.48 -6.07
C LYS A 88 -11.30 31.48 -5.61
N LEU A 89 -11.61 31.48 -4.30
CA LEU A 89 -11.88 32.70 -3.53
C LEU A 89 -11.46 32.52 -2.04
N ASP A 90 -10.90 33.59 -1.48
CA ASP A 90 -10.02 33.65 -0.32
C ASP A 90 -10.73 33.55 1.06
N SER A 91 -10.04 32.94 2.06
CA SER A 91 -9.79 33.48 3.42
C SER A 91 -9.38 32.38 4.44
N PRO A 92 -8.67 32.73 5.53
CA PRO A 92 -7.77 31.81 6.24
C PRO A 92 -8.36 31.24 7.54
N SER A 93 -8.04 29.98 7.89
CA SER A 93 -7.99 29.59 9.31
C SER A 93 -7.15 28.32 9.60
N LEU A 94 -6.18 28.55 10.48
CA LEU A 94 -5.49 27.69 11.44
C LEU A 94 -5.20 26.22 11.07
N SER A 95 -3.93 26.03 10.73
CA SER A 95 -3.10 24.85 10.99
C SER A 95 -3.13 24.39 12.44
N ASN A 96 -3.32 23.09 12.68
CA ASN A 96 -2.68 22.35 13.77
C ASN A 96 -2.54 20.88 13.32
N SER A 97 -1.45 20.57 12.63
CA SER A 97 -0.92 19.21 12.54
C SER A 97 0.45 19.23 13.18
N GLU A 98 0.51 18.62 14.36
CA GLU A 98 1.73 18.46 15.15
C GLU A 98 2.72 17.58 14.41
N SER A 99 3.68 18.24 13.78
CA SER A 99 4.86 17.64 13.19
C SER A 99 5.86 17.30 14.30
N LEU A 100 5.90 16.03 14.69
CA LEU A 100 7.04 15.50 15.44
C LEU A 100 8.25 15.42 14.51
N ASN A 101 9.09 16.43 14.68
CA ASN A 101 10.38 16.65 14.04
C ASN A 101 11.39 15.61 14.55
N TYR A 102 11.70 14.60 13.73
CA TYR A 102 12.93 13.81 13.86
C TYR A 102 13.79 14.04 12.61
N LYS A 103 14.75 14.96 12.76
CA LYS A 103 15.92 15.09 11.89
C LYS A 103 16.72 13.79 11.95
N GLY A 104 16.70 13.06 10.84
CA GLY A 104 17.55 11.91 10.56
C GLY A 104 17.54 11.66 9.06
N GLN A 105 18.28 12.48 8.31
CA GLN A 105 18.56 12.22 6.90
C GLN A 105 19.42 10.97 6.81
N THR A 106 18.79 9.86 6.44
CA THR A 106 19.39 8.82 5.62
C THR A 106 18.42 8.64 4.47
N ALA A 107 18.85 8.97 3.25
CA ALA A 107 18.09 8.66 2.05
C ALA A 107 18.01 7.12 1.95
N THR A 108 16.99 6.55 2.58
CA THR A 108 16.62 5.15 2.37
C THR A 108 15.84 5.14 1.06
N ASP A 109 16.41 4.53 0.02
CA ASP A 109 15.76 4.34 -1.27
C ASP A 109 14.38 3.74 -1.05
N LYS A 110 13.35 4.58 -1.22
CA LYS A 110 11.96 4.20 -1.06
C LYS A 110 11.61 3.29 -2.25
N LEU A 111 10.90 2.19 -2.00
CA LEU A 111 10.51 1.31 -3.09
C LEU A 111 9.25 1.85 -3.77
N ASP A 112 9.32 2.05 -5.08
CA ASP A 112 8.25 2.68 -5.85
C ASP A 112 7.33 1.64 -6.51
N PHE A 113 6.02 1.85 -6.37
CA PHE A 113 4.97 1.12 -7.10
C PHE A 113 4.20 2.08 -8.00
N PRO A 114 4.79 2.53 -9.13
CA PRO A 114 4.25 3.59 -9.97
C PRO A 114 2.94 3.23 -10.66
N SER A 115 2.59 1.95 -10.79
CA SER A 115 1.30 1.53 -11.35
C SER A 115 0.24 1.33 -10.28
N LEU A 116 0.55 1.46 -8.98
CA LEU A 116 -0.43 1.36 -7.91
C LEU A 116 -0.76 2.74 -7.33
N THR A 117 -2.04 3.07 -7.36
CA THR A 117 -2.59 4.28 -6.75
C THR A 117 -3.25 3.93 -5.42
N HIS A 118 -2.79 4.51 -4.33
CA HIS A 118 -3.45 4.43 -3.03
C HIS A 118 -4.80 5.13 -3.10
N ILE A 119 -5.85 4.41 -2.69
CA ILE A 119 -7.23 4.92 -2.66
C ILE A 119 -7.57 5.37 -1.24
N GLU A 120 -7.51 4.43 -0.29
CA GLU A 120 -7.94 4.68 1.08
C GLU A 120 -7.30 3.69 2.05
N SER A 121 -7.30 4.05 3.33
CA SER A 121 -6.95 3.15 4.42
C SER A 121 -8.03 3.24 5.51
N HIS A 122 -8.50 2.09 5.99
CA HIS A 122 -9.52 2.02 7.04
C HIS A 122 -9.02 1.20 8.23
N SER A 123 -8.93 1.82 9.41
CA SER A 123 -8.54 1.14 10.64
C SER A 123 -9.68 0.26 11.16
N VAL A 124 -9.35 -0.94 11.62
CA VAL A 124 -10.29 -1.93 12.14
C VAL A 124 -9.72 -2.62 13.38
N SER A 125 -10.60 -2.97 14.32
CA SER A 125 -10.23 -3.75 15.49
C SER A 125 -10.57 -5.22 15.28
N LEU A 126 -9.60 -6.09 15.47
CA LEU A 126 -9.74 -7.56 15.38
C LEU A 126 -9.83 -8.18 16.79
N GLY A 127 -10.46 -7.47 17.72
CA GLY A 127 -10.57 -7.82 19.13
C GLY A 127 -9.40 -7.28 19.94
N VAL A 128 -8.27 -8.02 19.98
CA VAL A 128 -7.08 -7.62 20.75
C VAL A 128 -6.01 -6.92 19.91
N THR A 129 -6.21 -6.87 18.59
CA THR A 129 -5.23 -6.33 17.65
C THR A 129 -5.86 -5.26 16.77
N GLU A 130 -5.22 -4.10 16.71
CA GLU A 130 -5.56 -3.05 15.75
C GLU A 130 -4.89 -3.32 14.39
N ALA A 131 -5.69 -3.24 13.34
CA ALA A 131 -5.30 -3.50 11.96
C ALA A 131 -5.86 -2.44 11.01
N VAL A 132 -5.42 -2.49 9.76
CA VAL A 132 -5.78 -1.52 8.72
C VAL A 132 -6.04 -2.27 7.42
N PHE A 133 -7.19 -2.01 6.81
CA PHE A 133 -7.41 -2.30 5.40
C PHE A 133 -6.73 -1.20 4.58
N PHE A 134 -5.69 -1.57 3.84
CA PHE A 134 -5.02 -0.71 2.87
C PHE A 134 -5.50 -1.06 1.47
N LYS A 135 -6.04 -0.09 0.74
CA LYS A 135 -6.62 -0.30 -0.59
C LYS A 135 -5.89 0.52 -1.64
N CYS A 136 -5.50 -0.13 -2.72
CA CYS A 136 -4.93 0.51 -3.90
C CYS A 136 -5.51 -0.06 -5.19
N LYS A 137 -5.39 0.71 -6.27
CA LYS A 137 -5.84 0.35 -7.61
C LYS A 137 -4.68 0.38 -8.59
N LYS A 138 -4.60 -0.63 -9.45
CA LYS A 138 -3.64 -0.65 -10.54
C LYS A 138 -4.11 0.31 -11.64
N THR A 139 -3.26 1.25 -12.01
CA THR A 139 -3.45 2.20 -13.10
C THR A 139 -2.42 1.94 -14.17
N SER A 140 -2.72 2.35 -15.41
CA SER A 140 -1.70 2.29 -16.47
C SER A 140 -0.53 3.18 -16.09
N GLN A 141 0.68 2.69 -16.34
CA GLN A 141 1.88 3.50 -16.21
C GLN A 141 1.88 4.52 -17.34
N THR A 142 1.51 5.78 -17.05
CA THR A 142 1.69 6.87 -18.01
C THR A 142 3.19 7.13 -18.12
N MET A 143 3.85 6.52 -19.11
CA MET A 143 5.14 7.04 -19.57
C MET A 143 4.87 8.37 -20.25
N PHE A 144 5.27 9.47 -19.62
CA PHE A 144 5.46 10.72 -20.33
C PHE A 144 6.69 10.53 -21.21
N CYS A 145 6.48 10.39 -22.53
CA CYS A 145 7.54 10.45 -23.53
C CYS A 145 8.07 11.88 -23.69
#